data_AF-A0A7C6ZVM1-F1
#
_entry.id   AF-A0A7C6ZVM1-F1
#
_cell.length_a   1.000
_cell.length_b   1.000
_cell.length_c   1.000
_cell.angle_alpha   90.00
_cell.angle_beta   90.00
_cell.angle_gamma   90.00
#
_symmetry.space_group_name_H-M   'P 1'
#
loop_
_entity.id
_entity.type
_entity.pdbx_description
1 polymer ?
#
loop_
_entity_poly.entity_id
_entity_poly.type
_entity_poly.pdbx_seq_one_letter_code
_entity_poly.pdbx_strand_id
1 'polypeptide(L)'
;MRRLTDSRKWSGILLGLLTVILILFLLASVVALMGLPFLFDAPGSTEIPALWTIFWGGLGLPIVIAVTIVLSWVLFLFKRNAAALLSTTLPLLYLLVLFVIFQLQGGVQA
;
A
#
# COMPACT_ATOMS: atom_id res chain seq x y z
N MET A 1 16.39 -20.71 25.59
CA MET A 1 15.26 -21.08 24.70
C MET A 1 13.99 -20.27 24.93
N ARG A 2 13.52 -20.02 26.16
CA ARG A 2 12.24 -19.30 26.46
C ARG A 2 12.08 -17.91 25.81
N ARG A 3 13.13 -17.07 25.75
CA ARG A 3 13.04 -15.73 25.13
C ARG A 3 12.77 -15.73 23.61
N LEU A 4 13.25 -16.74 22.88
CA LEU A 4 13.08 -16.83 21.43
C LEU A 4 11.65 -17.22 21.03
N THR A 5 10.96 -17.95 21.91
CA THR A 5 9.54 -18.29 21.71
C THR A 5 8.63 -17.10 21.98
N ASP A 6 8.98 -16.23 22.94
CA ASP A 6 8.17 -15.07 23.29
C ASP A 6 8.26 -13.98 22.21
N SER A 7 9.45 -13.71 21.67
CA SER A 7 9.62 -12.74 20.57
C SER A 7 8.85 -13.12 19.31
N ARG A 8 8.79 -14.43 18.99
CA ARG A 8 8.00 -14.94 17.86
C ARG A 8 6.49 -14.80 18.09
N LYS A 9 6.00 -15.06 19.30
CA LYS A 9 4.58 -14.85 19.66
C LYS A 9 4.17 -13.39 19.48
N TRP A 10 4.96 -12.46 20.04
CA TRP A 10 4.70 -11.03 19.89
C TRP A 10 4.73 -10.58 18.42
N SER A 11 5.69 -11.06 17.64
CA SER A 11 5.76 -10.76 16.20
C SER A 11 4.51 -11.25 15.46
N GLY A 12 3.97 -12.41 15.81
CA GLY A 12 2.74 -12.95 15.21
C GLY A 12 1.51 -12.13 15.57
N ILE A 13 1.38 -11.70 16.83
CA ILE A 13 0.28 -10.82 17.27
C ILE A 13 0.37 -9.49 16.52
N LEU A 14 1.56 -8.88 16.47
CA LEU A 14 1.76 -7.61 15.78
C LEU A 14 1.44 -7.72 14.28
N LEU A 15 1.91 -8.79 13.63
CA LEU A 15 1.60 -9.07 12.23
C LEU A 15 0.10 -9.26 12.00
N GLY A 16 -0.59 -9.93 12.92
CA GLY A 16 -2.06 -10.08 12.88
C GLY A 16 -2.76 -8.73 12.94
N LEU A 17 -2.38 -7.86 13.88
CA LEU A 17 -2.94 -6.50 14.00
C LEU A 17 -2.67 -5.65 12.74
N LEU A 18 -1.44 -5.69 12.23
CA LEU A 18 -1.07 -4.99 11.00
C LEU A 18 -1.84 -5.54 9.78
N THR A 19 -2.09 -6.85 9.73
CA THR A 19 -2.91 -7.45 8.67
C THR A 19 -4.33 -6.92 8.70
N VAL A 20 -4.95 -6.78 9.87
CA VAL A 20 -6.30 -6.19 10.00
C VAL A 20 -6.30 -4.75 9.50
N ILE A 21 -5.31 -3.94 9.89
CA ILE A 21 -5.17 -2.56 9.41
C ILE A 21 -5.03 -2.53 7.88
N LEU A 22 -4.18 -3.39 7.31
CA LEU A 22 -3.99 -3.50 5.87
C LEU A 22 -5.26 -3.94 5.14
N ILE A 23 -6.07 -4.84 5.71
CA ILE A 23 -7.37 -5.22 5.14
C ILE A 23 -8.34 -4.03 5.14
N LEU A 24 -8.41 -3.25 6.22
CA LEU A 24 -9.23 -2.05 6.25
C LEU A 24 -8.77 -1.03 5.19
N PHE A 25 -7.45 -0.85 5.05
CA PHE A 25 -6.86 -0.03 4.00
C PHE A 25 -7.17 -0.56 2.59
N LEU A 26 -7.13 -1.89 2.40
CA LEU A 26 -7.49 -2.53 1.14
C LEU A 26 -8.93 -2.20 0.76
N LEU A 27 -9.87 -2.36 1.69
CA LEU A 27 -11.28 -2.03 1.47
C LEU A 27 -11.46 -0.56 1.12
N ALA A 28 -10.84 0.34 1.88
CA ALA A 28 -10.90 1.78 1.60
C ALA A 28 -10.30 2.12 0.22
N SER A 29 -9.20 1.48 -0.17
CA SER A 29 -8.57 1.68 -1.48
C SER A 29 -9.48 1.24 -2.63
N VAL A 30 -10.19 0.12 -2.49
CA VAL A 30 -11.15 -0.36 -3.48
C VAL A 30 -12.32 0.60 -3.64
N VAL A 31 -12.83 1.16 -2.53
CA VAL A 31 -13.89 2.19 -2.59
C VAL A 31 -13.37 3.45 -3.30
N ALA A 32 -12.15 3.88 -3.02
CA ALA A 32 -11.53 5.03 -3.68
C ALA A 32 -11.37 4.84 -5.20
N LEU A 33 -11.17 3.61 -5.68
CA LEU A 33 -11.09 3.32 -7.14
C LEU A 33 -12.33 3.78 -7.90
N MET A 34 -13.51 3.68 -7.28
CA MET A 34 -14.76 4.08 -7.91
C MET A 34 -14.77 5.58 -8.25
N GLY A 35 -13.96 6.37 -7.53
CA GLY A 35 -13.78 7.80 -7.76
C GLY A 35 -12.79 8.15 -8.87
N LEU A 36 -11.92 7.22 -9.28
CA LEU A 36 -10.80 7.53 -10.18
C LEU A 36 -11.22 7.98 -11.59
N PRO A 37 -12.28 7.43 -12.23
CA PRO A 37 -12.69 7.89 -13.55
C PRO A 37 -13.10 9.37 -13.58
N PHE A 38 -13.63 9.92 -12.48
CA PHE A 38 -14.06 11.33 -12.40
C PHE A 38 -12.89 12.33 -12.51
N LEU A 39 -11.64 11.88 -12.36
CA LEU A 39 -10.47 12.72 -12.58
C LEU A 39 -10.38 13.23 -14.03
N PHE A 40 -11.01 12.53 -14.98
CA PHE A 40 -10.93 12.84 -16.40
C PHE A 40 -12.19 13.48 -16.98
N ASP A 41 -13.09 13.97 -16.12
CA ASP A 41 -14.37 14.57 -16.56
C ASP A 41 -14.18 16.00 -17.13
N ALA A 42 -13.09 16.68 -16.79
CA ALA A 42 -12.79 18.04 -17.27
C ALA A 42 -12.11 18.05 -18.65
N PRO A 43 -12.39 19.04 -19.53
CA PRO A 43 -11.69 19.20 -20.80
C PRO A 43 -10.18 19.33 -20.62
N GLY A 44 -9.39 18.60 -21.42
CA GLY A 44 -7.93 18.63 -21.38
C GLY A 44 -7.30 17.85 -20.21
N SER A 45 -8.08 17.24 -19.33
CA SER A 45 -7.59 16.43 -18.19
C SER A 45 -6.72 15.24 -18.60
N THR A 46 -6.96 14.67 -19.79
CA THR A 46 -6.15 13.58 -20.35
C THR A 46 -4.73 14.00 -20.70
N GLU A 47 -4.48 15.30 -20.87
CA GLU A 47 -3.15 15.84 -21.16
C GLU A 47 -2.34 16.12 -19.88
N ILE A 48 -2.94 16.00 -18.70
CA ILE A 48 -2.29 16.28 -17.41
C ILE A 48 -1.63 15.00 -16.88
N PRO A 49 -0.28 14.88 -16.89
CA PRO A 49 0.40 13.64 -16.50
C PRO A 49 0.17 13.26 -15.03
N ALA A 50 0.00 14.26 -14.16
CA ALA A 50 -0.26 14.08 -12.73
C ALA A 50 -1.56 13.30 -12.45
N LEU A 51 -2.60 13.49 -13.28
CA LEU A 51 -3.87 12.76 -13.13
C LEU A 51 -3.71 11.29 -13.52
N TRP A 52 -2.90 10.99 -14.54
CA TRP A 52 -2.55 9.61 -14.88
C TRP A 52 -1.76 8.91 -13.77
N THR A 53 -0.85 9.61 -13.10
CA THR A 53 -0.12 9.07 -11.94
C THR A 53 -1.08 8.73 -10.80
N ILE A 54 -2.08 9.59 -10.52
CA ILE A 54 -3.11 9.29 -9.51
C ILE A 54 -3.97 8.10 -9.95
N PHE A 55 -4.39 8.04 -11.21
CA PHE A 55 -5.22 6.95 -11.72
C PHE A 55 -4.54 5.59 -11.64
N TRP A 56 -3.34 5.46 -12.22
CA TRP A 56 -2.59 4.21 -12.19
C TRP A 56 -2.08 3.88 -10.79
N GLY A 57 -1.71 4.90 -10.02
CA GLY A 57 -1.33 4.76 -8.62
C GLY A 57 -2.47 4.23 -7.75
N GLY A 58 -3.67 4.78 -7.92
CA GLY A 58 -4.88 4.33 -7.23
C GLY A 58 -5.25 2.89 -7.61
N LEU A 59 -5.20 2.54 -8.90
CA LEU A 59 -5.43 1.18 -9.39
C LEU A 59 -4.40 0.17 -8.84
N GLY A 60 -3.14 0.56 -8.73
CA GLY A 60 -2.08 -0.32 -8.22
C GLY A 60 -2.11 -0.53 -6.71
N LEU A 61 -2.57 0.45 -5.94
CA LEU A 61 -2.59 0.40 -4.47
C LEU A 61 -3.24 -0.86 -3.86
N PRO A 62 -4.47 -1.28 -4.23
CA PRO A 62 -5.08 -2.49 -3.68
C PRO A 62 -4.27 -3.74 -4.01
N ILE A 63 -3.65 -3.80 -5.19
CA ILE A 63 -2.80 -4.91 -5.61
C ILE A 63 -1.56 -4.97 -4.72
N VAL A 64 -0.89 -3.83 -4.48
CA VAL A 64 0.27 -3.74 -3.60
C VAL A 64 -0.09 -4.15 -2.18
N ILE A 65 -1.23 -3.72 -1.65
CA ILE A 65 -1.69 -4.11 -0.31
C ILE A 65 -1.95 -5.62 -0.23
N ALA A 66 -2.66 -6.20 -1.20
CA ALA A 66 -2.93 -7.63 -1.24
C ALA A 66 -1.65 -8.47 -1.31
N VAL A 67 -0.72 -8.11 -2.20
CA VAL A 67 0.59 -8.75 -2.31
C VAL A 67 1.39 -8.59 -1.02
N THR A 68 1.33 -7.42 -0.39
CA THR A 68 2.00 -7.17 0.90
C THR A 68 1.51 -8.12 1.98
N ILE A 69 0.18 -8.29 2.13
CA ILE A 69 -0.38 -9.21 3.13
C ILE A 69 0.16 -10.61 2.91
N VAL A 70 0.07 -11.13 1.68
CA VAL A 70 0.56 -12.47 1.33
C VAL A 70 2.05 -12.61 1.63
N LEU A 71 2.87 -11.67 1.15
CA LEU A 71 4.32 -11.67 1.36
C LEU A 71 4.70 -11.66 2.85
N SER A 72 4.00 -10.85 3.65
CA SER A 72 4.26 -10.72 5.09
C SER A 72 4.06 -12.06 5.81
N TRP A 73 2.98 -12.76 5.50
CA TRP A 73 2.70 -14.08 6.07
C TRP A 73 3.66 -15.15 5.57
N VAL A 74 4.01 -15.13 4.29
CA VAL A 74 5.03 -16.04 3.73
C VAL A 74 6.35 -15.87 4.48
N LEU A 75 6.84 -14.64 4.65
CA LEU A 75 8.09 -14.36 5.38
C LEU A 75 8.02 -14.80 6.84
N PHE A 76 6.86 -14.64 7.49
CA PHE A 76 6.64 -15.09 8.86
C PHE A 76 6.69 -16.63 8.98
N LEU A 77 6.10 -17.34 8.02
CA LEU A 77 6.14 -18.81 7.96
C LEU A 77 7.57 -19.33 7.76
N PHE A 78 8.39 -18.62 6.96
CA PHE A 78 9.82 -18.89 6.81
C PHE A 78 10.68 -18.43 8.00
N LYS A 79 10.07 -18.08 9.14
CA LYS A 79 10.74 -17.64 10.38
C LYS A 79 11.54 -16.33 10.23
N ARG A 80 11.29 -15.53 9.18
CA ARG A 80 11.92 -14.22 8.95
C ARG A 80 11.06 -13.11 9.55
N ASN A 81 10.88 -13.12 10.87
CA ASN A 81 9.93 -12.23 11.58
C ASN A 81 10.18 -10.73 11.31
N ALA A 82 11.45 -10.29 11.34
CA ALA A 82 11.78 -8.88 11.09
C ALA A 82 11.41 -8.47 9.65
N ALA A 83 11.70 -9.32 8.67
CA ALA A 83 11.35 -9.07 7.28
C ALA A 83 9.83 -9.09 7.06
N ALA A 84 9.10 -10.00 7.73
CA ALA A 84 7.65 -10.03 7.69
C ALA A 84 7.03 -8.72 8.17
N LEU A 85 7.49 -8.20 9.32
CA LEU A 85 7.02 -6.93 9.85
C LEU A 85 7.43 -5.74 8.95
N LEU A 86 8.67 -5.70 8.48
CA LEU A 86 9.12 -4.64 7.56
C LEU A 86 8.34 -4.64 6.25
N SER A 87 7.98 -5.81 5.72
CA SER A 87 7.22 -5.89 4.47
C SER A 87 5.84 -5.23 4.56
N THR A 88 5.24 -5.14 5.76
CA THR A 88 3.96 -4.42 5.95
C THR A 88 4.04 -2.92 5.62
N THR A 89 5.25 -2.36 5.50
CA THR A 89 5.49 -0.96 5.12
C THR A 89 5.48 -0.72 3.61
N LEU A 90 5.43 -1.78 2.78
CA LEU A 90 5.44 -1.67 1.31
C LEU A 90 4.34 -0.75 0.74
N PRO A 91 3.09 -0.75 1.23
CA PRO A 91 2.07 0.18 0.76
C PRO A 91 2.41 1.64 1.06
N LEU A 92 3.07 1.92 2.19
CA LEU A 92 3.53 3.28 2.51
C LEU A 92 4.66 3.71 1.59
N LEU A 93 5.61 2.81 1.30
CA LEU A 93 6.67 3.09 0.32
C LEU A 93 6.09 3.33 -1.08
N TYR A 94 5.08 2.57 -1.47
CA TYR A 94 4.38 2.75 -2.73
C TYR A 94 3.72 4.14 -2.82
N LEU A 95 3.00 4.55 -1.77
CA LEU A 95 2.42 5.90 -1.68
C LEU A 95 3.48 7.00 -1.71
N LEU A 96 4.61 6.79 -1.03
CA LEU A 96 5.72 7.75 -1.04
C LEU A 96 6.31 7.93 -2.45
N VAL A 97 6.53 6.83 -3.18
CA VAL A 97 7.01 6.88 -4.56
C VAL A 97 6.02 7.61 -5.46
N LEU A 98 4.73 7.28 -5.36
CA LEU A 98 3.68 7.98 -6.13
C LEU A 98 3.64 9.47 -5.81
N PHE A 99 3.76 9.84 -4.54
CA PHE A 99 3.80 11.24 -4.11
C PHE A 99 4.99 11.96 -4.73
N VAL A 100 6.19 11.38 -4.71
CA VAL A 100 7.38 11.97 -5.34
C VAL A 100 7.19 12.14 -6.84
N ILE A 101 6.68 11.13 -7.55
CA ILE A 101 6.40 11.21 -8.99
C ILE A 101 5.39 12.32 -9.29
N PHE A 102 4.31 12.40 -8.51
CA PHE A 102 3.29 13.44 -8.65
C PHE A 102 3.87 14.85 -8.48
N GLN A 103 4.74 15.06 -7.49
CA GLN A 103 5.41 16.35 -7.28
C GLN A 103 6.36 16.70 -8.42
N LEU A 104 7.11 15.72 -8.96
CA LEU A 104 8.01 15.94 -10.10
C LEU A 104 7.27 16.30 -11.38
N GLN A 105 5.99 15.93 -11.50
CA GLN A 105 5.13 16.29 -12.62
C GLN A 105 4.46 17.67 -12.47
N GLY A 106 4.81 18.43 -11.42
CA GLY A 106 4.24 19.77 -11.17
C GLY A 106 2.87 19.74 -10.48
N GLY A 107 2.40 18.57 -10.02
CA GLY A 107 1.11 18.39 -9.36
C GLY A 107 -0.10 18.74 -10.24
N VAL A 108 -1.22 19.04 -9.59
CA VAL A 108 -2.36 19.70 -10.26
C VAL A 108 -2.17 21.20 -10.04
N GLN A 109 -1.74 21.92 -11.06
CA GLN A 109 -1.71 23.39 -11.01
C GLN A 109 -3.17 23.86 -10.97
N ALA A 110 -3.55 24.49 -9.85
CA ALA A 110 -4.87 25.07 -9.63
C ALA A 110 -5.03 26.40 -10.38
#